data_AF-A0A437AQR2-F1
#
_entry.id   AF-A0A437AQR2-F1
#
_cell.length_a   1.000
_cell.length_b   1.000
_cell.length_c   1.000
_cell.angle_alpha   90.00
_cell.angle_beta   90.00
_cell.angle_gamma   90.00
#
_symmetry.space_group_name_H-M   'P 1'
#
loop_
_entity.id
_entity.type
_entity.pdbx_description
1 polymer ?
#
loop_
_entity_poly.entity_id
_entity_poly.type
_entity_poly.pdbx_seq_one_letter_code
_entity_poly.pdbx_strand_id
1 'polypeptide(L)'
;MQQNKSGLLPKWLFLSTTLHLIFIISQLYFPYVKTEPSVVICSTILCCIKLVGIKRMGSCLFYLVVAIATGIDVGFFVWFGVKKIVNMNWCLFEVILGVLTLGWMVFLYPYYLMDENINDRKKDE
;
A
#
# COMPACT_ATOMS: atom_id res chain seq x y z
N MET A 1 -27.50 -8.43 6.25
CA MET A 1 -26.84 -8.01 4.98
C MET A 1 -25.95 -6.81 5.29
N GLN A 2 -24.65 -7.03 5.46
CA GLN A 2 -23.70 -5.93 5.67
C GLN A 2 -23.67 -5.08 4.40
N GLN A 3 -24.13 -3.83 4.51
CA GLN A 3 -24.03 -2.86 3.43
C GLN A 3 -22.55 -2.68 3.09
N ASN A 4 -22.19 -3.19 1.91
CA ASN A 4 -20.87 -3.11 1.33
C ASN A 4 -20.62 -1.65 0.88
N LYS A 5 -20.42 -0.74 1.84
CA LYS A 5 -19.97 0.62 1.53
C LYS A 5 -18.57 0.48 0.94
N SER A 6 -18.50 0.58 -0.38
CA SER A 6 -17.26 0.63 -1.17
C SER A 6 -16.40 1.79 -0.71
N GLY A 7 -15.55 1.57 0.29
CA GLY A 7 -14.52 2.53 0.67
C GLY A 7 -13.62 2.80 -0.53
N LEU A 8 -13.42 4.06 -0.88
CA LEU A 8 -12.45 4.44 -1.92
C LEU A 8 -11.03 3.99 -1.54
N LEU A 9 -10.72 3.93 -0.24
CA LEU A 9 -9.42 3.55 0.28
C LEU A 9 -9.02 2.09 -0.08
N PRO A 10 -9.86 1.05 0.19
CA PRO A 10 -9.59 -0.31 -0.28
C PRO A 10 -9.37 -0.42 -1.79
N LYS A 11 -10.16 0.31 -2.59
CA LYS A 11 -10.04 0.29 -4.06
C LYS A 11 -8.73 0.94 -4.52
N TRP A 12 -8.36 2.06 -3.91
CA TRP A 12 -7.09 2.74 -4.19
C TRP A 12 -5.90 1.85 -3.81
N LEU A 13 -5.95 1.24 -2.64
CA LEU A 13 -4.92 0.32 -2.19
C LEU A 13 -4.81 -0.92 -3.07
N PHE A 14 -5.94 -1.45 -3.53
CA PHE A 14 -5.94 -2.54 -4.49
C PHE A 14 -5.25 -2.12 -5.80
N LEU A 15 -5.60 -0.94 -6.33
CA LEU A 15 -4.99 -0.38 -7.54
C LEU A 15 -3.47 -0.16 -7.37
N SER A 16 -3.04 0.46 -6.26
CA SER A 16 -1.62 0.73 -5.99
C SER A 16 -0.83 -0.58 -5.90
N THR A 17 -1.43 -1.58 -5.26
CA THR A 17 -0.83 -2.92 -5.11
C THR A 17 -0.74 -3.64 -6.45
N THR A 18 -1.79 -3.57 -7.29
CA THR A 18 -1.76 -4.15 -8.64
C THR A 18 -0.69 -3.49 -9.51
N LEU A 19 -0.56 -2.16 -9.47
CA LEU A 19 0.48 -1.44 -10.20
C LEU A 19 1.89 -1.87 -9.75
N HIS A 20 2.12 -1.95 -8.44
CA HIS A 20 3.38 -2.45 -7.87
C HIS A 20 3.73 -3.85 -8.40
N LEU A 21 2.75 -4.74 -8.45
CA LEU A 21 2.91 -6.12 -8.90
C LEU A 21 3.24 -6.19 -10.41
N ILE A 22 2.58 -5.37 -11.23
CA ILE A 22 2.88 -5.24 -12.67
C ILE A 22 4.33 -4.77 -12.87
N PHE A 23 4.79 -3.81 -12.06
CA PHE A 23 6.17 -3.33 -12.12
C PHE A 23 7.17 -4.41 -11.73
N ILE A 24 6.94 -5.17 -10.66
CA ILE A 24 7.78 -6.31 -10.28
C ILE A 24 7.86 -7.33 -11.43
N ILE A 25 6.73 -7.69 -12.04
CA ILE A 25 6.69 -8.64 -13.16
C ILE A 25 7.46 -8.08 -14.37
N SER A 26 7.29 -6.80 -14.68
CA SER A 26 8.00 -6.13 -15.77
C SER A 26 9.51 -6.18 -15.54
N GLN A 27 9.99 -5.93 -14.32
CA GLN A 27 11.41 -6.01 -13.99
C GLN A 27 11.96 -7.44 -14.09
N LEU A 28 11.14 -8.46 -13.79
CA LEU A 28 11.54 -9.87 -13.91
C LEU A 28 11.66 -10.32 -15.37
N TYR A 29 10.77 -9.82 -16.25
CA TYR A 29 10.74 -10.18 -17.67
C TYR A 29 11.68 -9.36 -18.56
N PHE A 30 12.08 -8.16 -18.13
CA PHE A 30 13.06 -7.34 -18.85
C PHE A 30 14.46 -7.53 -18.28
N PRO A 31 15.32 -8.39 -18.89
CA PRO A 31 16.66 -8.70 -18.39
C PRO A 31 17.64 -7.52 -18.43
N TYR A 32 17.23 -6.38 -18.99
CA TYR A 32 18.04 -5.15 -19.07
C TYR A 32 18.25 -4.47 -17.72
N VAL A 33 17.46 -4.82 -16.69
CA VAL A 33 17.55 -4.18 -15.39
C VAL A 33 18.08 -5.19 -14.37
N LYS A 34 19.38 -5.11 -14.08
CA LYS A 34 19.98 -5.84 -12.95
C LYS A 34 19.38 -5.31 -11.65
N THR A 35 18.35 -5.99 -11.16
CA THR A 35 17.82 -5.77 -9.82
C THR A 35 18.28 -6.90 -8.93
N GLU A 36 18.73 -6.58 -7.72
CA GLU A 36 19.00 -7.62 -6.73
C GLU A 36 17.71 -8.39 -6.36
N PRO A 37 17.76 -9.73 -6.33
CA PRO A 37 16.59 -10.56 -5.99
C PRO A 37 16.12 -10.34 -4.54
N SER A 38 17.00 -9.89 -3.65
CA SER A 38 16.70 -9.52 -2.26
C SER A 38 15.63 -8.43 -2.19
N VAL A 39 15.72 -7.40 -3.04
CA VAL A 39 14.79 -6.28 -3.10
C VAL A 39 13.42 -6.77 -3.59
N VAL A 40 13.40 -7.58 -4.65
CA VAL A 40 12.18 -8.14 -5.22
C VAL A 40 11.42 -8.99 -4.20
N ILE A 41 12.12 -9.85 -3.46
CA ILE A 41 11.53 -10.70 -2.42
C ILE A 41 10.97 -9.83 -1.29
N CYS A 42 11.72 -8.82 -0.82
CA CYS A 42 11.30 -7.96 0.27
C CYS A 42 10.04 -7.15 -0.08
N SER A 43 10.03 -6.52 -1.27
CA SER A 43 8.85 -5.79 -1.78
C SER A 43 7.64 -6.71 -1.99
N THR A 44 7.86 -7.94 -2.45
CA THR A 44 6.78 -8.93 -2.60
C THR A 44 6.16 -9.30 -1.24
N ILE A 45 6.99 -9.49 -0.20
CA ILE A 45 6.50 -9.77 1.16
C ILE A 45 5.67 -8.59 1.70
N LEU A 46 6.16 -7.35 1.52
CA LEU A 46 5.43 -6.14 1.94
C LEU A 46 4.10 -5.99 1.18
N CYS A 47 4.08 -6.32 -0.11
CA CYS A 47 2.89 -6.36 -0.95
C CYS A 47 1.85 -7.37 -0.42
N CYS A 48 2.29 -8.56 -0.03
CA CYS A 48 1.43 -9.57 0.61
C CYS A 48 0.86 -9.07 1.95
N ILE A 49 1.66 -8.42 2.79
CA ILE A 49 1.20 -7.84 4.07
C ILE A 49 0.13 -6.77 3.81
N LYS A 50 0.33 -5.89 2.81
CA LYS A 50 -0.66 -4.88 2.40
C LYS A 50 -1.97 -5.54 1.95
N LEU A 51 -1.93 -6.58 1.12
CA LEU A 51 -3.11 -7.32 0.67
C LEU A 51 -3.90 -7.93 1.84
N VAL A 52 -3.21 -8.53 2.80
CA VAL A 52 -3.84 -9.09 4.01
C VAL A 52 -4.47 -7.97 4.84
N GLY A 53 -3.80 -6.82 4.96
CA GLY A 53 -4.33 -5.64 5.66
C GLY A 53 -5.57 -5.06 4.99
N ILE A 54 -5.60 -4.96 3.65
CA ILE A 54 -6.76 -4.49 2.88
C ILE A 54 -7.98 -5.39 3.11
N LYS A 55 -7.78 -6.73 3.12
CA LYS A 55 -8.87 -7.70 3.34
C LYS A 55 -9.51 -7.59 4.73
N ARG A 56 -8.79 -7.02 5.71
CA ARG A 56 -9.27 -6.78 7.09
C ARG A 56 -9.48 -5.29 7.41
N MET A 57 -9.74 -4.44 6.40
CA MET A 57 -10.10 -3.03 6.60
C MET A 57 -11.49 -2.85 7.22
N GLY A 58 -11.59 -3.15 8.51
CA GLY A 58 -12.75 -2.87 9.35
C GLY A 58 -12.38 -2.43 10.75
N SER A 59 -11.10 -2.19 11.05
CA SER A 59 -10.65 -1.72 12.36
C SER A 59 -9.46 -0.78 12.23
N CYS A 60 -9.39 0.23 13.10
CA CYS A 60 -8.33 1.25 13.12
C CYS A 60 -6.91 0.65 13.16
N LEU A 61 -6.72 -0.49 13.84
CA LEU A 61 -5.43 -1.18 13.91
C LEU A 61 -4.93 -1.65 12.53
N PHE A 62 -5.81 -2.18 11.67
CA PHE A 62 -5.42 -2.64 10.35
C PHE A 62 -5.01 -1.49 9.45
N TYR A 63 -5.70 -0.36 9.56
CA TYR A 63 -5.32 0.85 8.85
C TYR A 63 -3.90 1.30 9.24
N LEU A 64 -3.60 1.33 10.54
CA LEU A 64 -2.29 1.74 11.05
C LEU A 64 -1.18 0.80 10.59
N VAL A 65 -1.43 -0.51 10.58
CA VAL A 65 -0.50 -1.52 10.04
C VAL A 65 -0.22 -1.29 8.55
N VAL A 66 -1.24 -1.03 7.73
CA VAL A 66 -1.04 -0.78 6.30
C VAL A 66 -0.29 0.54 6.07
N ALA A 67 -0.56 1.58 6.86
CA ALA A 67 0.15 2.85 6.80
C ALA A 67 1.64 2.68 7.16
N ILE A 68 1.95 2.00 8.27
CA ILE A 68 3.33 1.69 8.65
C ILE A 68 4.03 0.86 7.58
N ALA A 69 3.38 -0.21 7.09
CA ALA A 69 3.95 -1.06 6.04
C ALA A 69 4.24 -0.25 4.76
N THR A 70 3.36 0.70 4.40
CA THR A 70 3.57 1.59 3.26
C THR A 70 4.73 2.57 3.50
N GLY A 71 4.85 3.12 4.72
CA GLY A 71 5.97 4.00 5.09
C GLY A 71 7.32 3.27 5.07
N ILE A 72 7.38 2.05 5.60
CA ILE A 72 8.58 1.21 5.57
C ILE A 72 8.98 0.91 4.12
N ASP A 73 8.01 0.56 3.27
CA ASP A 73 8.25 0.26 1.85
C ASP A 73 8.86 1.47 1.11
N VAL A 74 8.28 2.67 1.28
CA VAL A 74 8.84 3.92 0.73
C VAL A 74 10.25 4.19 1.25
N GLY A 75 10.47 4.05 2.56
CA GLY A 75 11.78 4.25 3.17
C GLY A 75 12.83 3.29 2.62
N PHE A 76 12.47 2.02 2.43
CA PHE A 76 13.33 1.03 1.80
C PHE A 76 13.66 1.39 0.36
N PHE A 77 12.67 1.78 -0.45
CA PHE A 77 12.91 2.18 -1.85
C PHE A 77 13.80 3.42 -1.95
N VAL A 78 13.60 4.43 -1.10
CA VAL A 78 14.48 5.61 -1.04
C VAL A 78 15.91 5.18 -0.70
N TRP A 79 16.08 4.33 0.32
CA TRP A 79 17.40 3.86 0.75
C TRP A 79 18.11 3.06 -0.35
N PHE A 80 17.41 2.13 -0.99
CA PHE A 80 17.95 1.34 -2.11
C PHE A 80 18.22 2.18 -3.37
N GLY A 81 17.40 3.20 -3.61
CA GLY A 81 17.60 4.20 -4.67
C GLY A 81 18.87 5.02 -4.47
N VAL A 82 19.12 5.50 -3.25
CA VAL A 82 20.37 6.22 -2.91
C VAL A 82 21.61 5.35 -3.13
N LYS A 83 21.50 4.05 -2.82
CA LYS A 83 22.59 3.08 -3.07
C LYS A 83 22.73 2.65 -4.54
N LYS A 84 21.88 3.14 -5.46
CA LYS A 84 21.82 2.74 -6.88
C LYS A 84 21.70 1.22 -7.11
N ILE A 85 21.15 0.50 -6.14
CA ILE A 85 20.92 -0.95 -6.23
C ILE A 85 19.71 -1.26 -7.13
N VAL A 86 18.82 -0.28 -7.29
CA VAL A 86 17.56 -0.38 -8.02
C VAL A 86 17.52 0.69 -9.11
N ASN A 87 16.83 0.38 -10.21
CA ASN A 87 16.66 1.33 -11.31
C ASN A 87 15.96 2.61 -10.82
N MET A 88 16.52 3.76 -11.20
CA MET A 88 16.07 5.07 -10.74
C MET A 88 14.61 5.35 -11.13
N ASN A 89 14.18 4.89 -12.31
CA ASN A 89 12.79 5.06 -12.76
C ASN A 89 11.80 4.26 -11.90
N TRP A 90 12.17 3.03 -11.54
CA TRP A 90 11.33 2.20 -10.68
C TRP A 90 11.29 2.74 -9.26
N CYS A 91 12.45 3.13 -8.71
CA CYS A 91 12.51 3.80 -7.41
C CYS A 91 11.63 5.06 -7.36
N LEU A 92 11.71 5.94 -8.36
CA LEU A 92 10.90 7.15 -8.40
C LEU A 92 9.41 6.84 -8.46
N PHE A 93 9.01 5.88 -9.30
CA PHE A 93 7.62 5.47 -9.43
C PHE A 93 7.07 4.93 -8.10
N GLU A 94 7.82 4.06 -7.42
CA GLU A 94 7.44 3.49 -6.12
C GLU A 94 7.33 4.53 -5.02
N VAL A 95 8.30 5.44 -4.95
CA VAL A 95 8.27 6.51 -3.96
C VAL A 95 7.07 7.43 -4.21
N ILE A 96 6.79 7.82 -5.46
CA ILE A 96 5.62 8.64 -5.80
C ILE A 96 4.33 7.92 -5.43
N LEU A 97 4.17 6.66 -5.81
CA LEU A 97 2.99 5.85 -5.48
C LEU A 97 2.81 5.68 -3.98
N GLY A 98 3.89 5.42 -3.26
CA GLY A 98 3.84 5.24 -1.81
C GLY A 98 3.53 6.53 -1.07
N VAL A 99 4.10 7.67 -1.48
CA VAL A 99 3.76 8.99 -0.91
C VAL A 99 2.31 9.36 -1.21
N LEU A 100 1.84 9.13 -2.45
CA LEU A 100 0.43 9.33 -2.80
C LEU A 100 -0.48 8.44 -1.95
N THR A 101 -0.11 7.18 -1.73
CA THR A 101 -0.88 6.23 -0.93
C THR A 101 -0.92 6.62 0.55
N LEU A 102 0.20 7.07 1.11
CA LEU A 102 0.27 7.60 2.48
C LEU A 102 -0.56 8.89 2.62
N GLY A 103 -0.47 9.80 1.66
CA GLY A 103 -1.30 11.00 1.62
C GLY A 103 -2.78 10.63 1.59
N TRP A 104 -3.16 9.73 0.68
CA TRP A 104 -4.54 9.25 0.55
C TRP A 104 -5.05 8.62 1.84
N MET A 105 -4.21 7.82 2.50
CA MET A 105 -4.46 7.27 3.81
C MET A 105 -4.75 8.39 4.81
N VAL A 106 -3.83 9.34 5.01
CA VAL A 106 -3.94 10.40 6.02
C VAL A 106 -5.20 11.23 5.80
N PHE A 107 -5.53 11.55 4.53
CA PHE A 107 -6.73 12.32 4.18
C PHE A 107 -8.04 11.54 4.39
N LEU A 108 -8.06 10.23 4.12
CA LEU A 108 -9.27 9.39 4.25
C LEU A 108 -9.47 8.81 5.66
N TYR A 109 -8.44 8.85 6.52
CA TYR A 109 -8.52 8.44 7.91
C TYR A 109 -9.66 9.09 8.71
N PRO A 110 -9.82 10.42 8.73
CA PRO A 110 -10.93 11.05 9.45
C PRO A 110 -12.30 10.65 8.89
N TYR A 111 -12.39 10.37 7.60
CA TYR A 111 -13.63 9.93 6.96
C TYR A 111 -14.06 8.53 7.42
N TYR A 112 -13.10 7.64 7.67
CA TYR A 112 -13.36 6.30 8.19
C TYR A 112 -13.74 6.30 9.68
N LEU A 113 -13.10 7.15 10.50
CA LEU A 113 -13.45 7.31 11.91
C LEU A 113 -14.87 7.87 12.12
N MET A 114 -15.32 8.77 11.24
CA MET A 114 -16.69 9.30 11.31
C MET A 114 -17.76 8.26 10.98
N ASP A 115 -17.51 7.38 10.01
CA ASP A 115 -18.50 6.35 9.59
C ASP A 115 -18.62 5.22 10.63
N GLU A 116 -17.55 4.88 11.35
CA GLU A 116 -17.54 3.90 12.45
C GLU A 116 -18.44 4.38 13.62
N ASN A 117 -18.32 5.65 13.98
CA ASN A 117 -19.07 6.29 15.07
C ASN A 117 -20.57 6.46 14.77
N ILE A 118 -20.97 6.48 13.49
CA ILE A 118 -22.38 6.49 13.06
C ILE A 118 -22.96 5.07 13.07
N ASN A 119 -22.16 4.06 12.71
CA ASN A 119 -22.62 2.67 12.69
C ASN A 119 -22.77 2.06 14.09
N ASP A 120 -21.93 2.42 15.06
CA ASP A 120 -22.13 2.00 16.45
C ASP A 120 -23.42 2.59 17.04
N ARG A 121 -23.68 3.88 16.83
CA ARG A 121 -24.94 4.50 17.27
C ARG A 121 -26.20 3.87 16.67
N LYS A 122 -26.12 3.31 15.46
CA LYS A 122 -27.23 2.60 14.81
C LYS A 122 -27.43 1.15 15.27
N LYS A 123 -26.49 0.59 16.02
CA LYS A 123 -26.63 -0.76 16.61
C LYS A 123 -27.23 -0.73 18.01
N ASP A 124 -27.17 0.43 18.66
CA ASP A 124 -27.68 0.64 20.02
C ASP A 124 -29.13 1.19 20.05
N GLU A 125 -29.74 1.44 18.88
CA GLU A 125 -31.17 1.76 18.67
C GLU A 125 -31.94 0.57 18.07
#